data_AF-A0A7V1M451-F1
#
_entry.id   AF-A0A7V1M451-F1
#
_cell.length_a   1.000
_cell.length_b   1.000
_cell.length_c   1.000
_cell.angle_alpha   90.00
_cell.angle_beta   90.00
_cell.angle_gamma   90.00
#
_symmetry.space_group_name_H-M   'P 1'
#
loop_
_entity.id
_entity.type
_entity.pdbx_description
1 polymer ?
#
loop_
_entity_poly.entity_id
_entity_poly.type
_entity_poly.pdbx_seq_one_letter_code
_entity_poly.pdbx_strand_id
1 'polypeptide(L)'
;MRQRMIFRKVLREAKRPVALFGTSIYTESVSCAMPRKEGSTMKVHRWILAAVAAVVLGAGAVHAQLVWYDSNGFESPTFSLGVLDGQDGWVGIPSGTSGDWSRVVKAPEPVLGQQAVRLEVGDSQGDQSLMFRAIPDPLAAGWKVVIVTFDIYRAGPRQVQNLWWYWIDNGDPTYGIQWDLSQQTHPFGWAPGASSTPTVFDQYVTLKMVWDFNQMKAYSWYNGVLVDNGIPITGITTLTGWGILLSHDAASGTGADVVWIDNFAIHVVPEPASVVALAGGVLALLGIKRRRT
;
A
#
# COMPACT_ATOMS: atom_id res chain seq x y z
N MET A 1 -3.36 30.72 52.13
CA MET A 1 -1.92 30.39 52.05
C MET A 1 -1.41 30.95 50.71
N ARG A 2 -0.30 31.70 50.57
CA ARG A 2 1.13 31.33 50.77
C ARG A 2 1.46 29.99 50.09
N GLN A 3 2.47 29.85 49.23
CA GLN A 3 3.77 30.54 49.20
C GLN A 3 4.26 30.81 47.76
N ARG A 4 5.29 31.66 47.61
CA ARG A 4 6.07 31.81 46.35
C ARG A 4 7.24 30.82 46.34
N MET A 5 7.72 30.43 45.16
CA MET A 5 9.18 30.39 44.93
C MET A 5 9.53 30.67 43.47
N ILE A 6 10.74 31.19 43.25
CA ILE A 6 11.32 31.60 41.96
C ILE A 6 12.75 31.06 41.92
N PHE A 7 13.23 30.58 40.77
CA PHE A 7 14.67 30.42 40.54
C PHE A 7 15.08 30.82 39.12
N ARG A 8 16.29 31.38 38.99
CA ARG A 8 16.95 31.82 37.75
C ARG A 8 18.44 31.43 37.78
N LYS A 9 18.95 30.89 36.67
CA LYS A 9 20.36 30.97 36.19
C LYS A 9 20.38 30.46 34.74
N VAL A 10 20.90 31.10 33.69
CA VAL A 10 21.98 32.10 33.44
C VAL A 10 23.36 31.48 33.14
N LEU A 11 23.72 31.51 31.86
CA LEU A 11 25.04 31.41 31.19
C LEU A 11 24.84 32.14 29.83
N ARG A 12 25.35 33.37 29.61
CA ARG A 12 26.70 33.73 29.07
C ARG A 12 27.04 32.99 27.77
N GLU A 13 27.12 33.63 26.60
CA GLU A 13 28.10 34.65 26.13
C GLU A 13 29.55 34.16 26.06
N ALA A 14 30.40 34.52 25.09
CA ALA A 14 30.26 35.10 23.74
C ALA A 14 31.66 35.12 23.06
N LYS A 15 31.78 35.25 21.72
CA LYS A 15 33.01 35.74 21.04
C LYS A 15 32.87 36.06 19.52
N ARG A 16 33.39 37.22 19.11
CA ARG A 16 33.88 37.67 17.77
C ARG A 16 35.25 38.38 18.03
N PRO A 17 36.21 38.49 17.09
CA PRO A 17 36.25 39.43 15.93
C PRO A 17 36.60 38.69 14.59
N VAL A 18 36.64 39.23 13.35
CA VAL A 18 36.77 40.56 12.68
C VAL A 18 38.20 40.96 12.19
N ALA A 19 38.44 40.83 10.87
CA ALA A 19 39.43 41.49 9.97
C ALA A 19 39.10 41.04 8.50
N LEU A 20 39.20 41.77 7.36
CA LEU A 20 39.58 43.13 6.94
C LEU A 20 41.05 43.40 6.50
N PHE A 21 41.21 44.27 5.47
CA PHE A 21 42.40 44.64 4.66
C PHE A 21 42.88 43.58 3.62
N GLY A 22 43.43 43.92 2.43
CA GLY A 22 43.47 45.21 1.70
C GLY A 22 44.33 45.24 0.40
N THR A 23 43.81 45.88 -0.68
CA THR A 23 44.46 46.82 -1.67
C THR A 23 45.75 46.52 -2.50
N SER A 24 45.84 47.19 -3.67
CA SER A 24 46.98 47.37 -4.64
C SER A 24 47.18 46.23 -5.67
N ILE A 25 47.23 46.37 -7.01
CA ILE A 25 47.66 47.37 -8.05
C ILE A 25 49.11 47.18 -8.56
N TYR A 26 49.27 47.12 -9.91
CA TYR A 26 50.42 47.30 -10.85
C TYR A 26 50.28 46.27 -12.03
N THR A 27 49.80 46.59 -13.25
CA THR A 27 50.34 47.33 -14.44
C THR A 27 51.07 46.48 -15.48
N GLU A 28 50.77 46.72 -16.78
CA GLU A 28 51.60 46.48 -17.98
C GLU A 28 51.95 45.02 -18.40
N SER A 29 52.23 44.69 -19.68
CA SER A 29 51.96 45.36 -20.98
C SER A 29 51.95 44.34 -22.16
N VAL A 30 51.84 44.84 -23.40
CA VAL A 30 51.44 44.14 -24.64
C VAL A 30 52.48 43.14 -25.20
N SER A 31 52.03 42.02 -25.78
CA SER A 31 52.69 41.39 -26.94
C SER A 31 51.70 40.57 -27.80
N CYS A 32 52.09 40.23 -29.04
CA CYS A 32 51.21 39.72 -30.11
C CYS A 32 51.61 38.32 -30.60
N ALA A 33 50.64 37.41 -30.76
CA ALA A 33 50.77 36.16 -31.50
C ALA A 33 49.42 35.68 -32.05
N MET A 34 49.42 35.08 -33.26
CA MET A 34 48.20 34.59 -33.94
C MET A 34 47.81 33.15 -33.56
N PRO A 35 46.55 32.71 -33.80
CA PRO A 35 45.96 31.56 -33.11
C PRO A 35 46.42 30.19 -33.62
N ARG A 36 46.64 29.27 -32.69
CA ARG A 36 46.88 27.84 -32.98
C ARG A 36 45.57 27.06 -32.91
N LYS A 37 45.23 26.32 -33.97
CA LYS A 37 44.12 25.34 -33.96
C LYS A 37 44.50 24.16 -33.07
N GLU A 38 43.65 23.80 -32.10
CA GLU A 38 43.91 22.65 -31.23
C GLU A 38 42.63 21.88 -30.83
N GLY A 39 42.70 20.56 -30.88
CA GLY A 39 41.98 19.65 -29.96
C GLY A 39 40.44 19.68 -29.89
N SER A 40 39.69 19.53 -31.00
CA SER A 40 38.23 19.25 -30.92
C SER A 40 37.89 17.81 -30.51
N THR A 41 38.50 17.29 -29.43
CA THR A 41 38.39 15.91 -28.95
C THR A 41 37.82 15.79 -27.51
N MET A 42 37.61 16.90 -26.79
CA MET A 42 37.11 16.90 -25.40
C MET A 42 35.57 16.98 -25.22
N LYS A 43 34.76 16.74 -26.26
CA LYS A 43 33.28 16.73 -26.13
C LYS A 43 32.67 15.34 -25.92
N VAL A 44 33.16 14.31 -26.60
CA VAL A 44 32.50 12.98 -26.63
C VAL A 44 32.45 12.30 -25.25
N HIS A 45 33.55 12.35 -24.48
CA HIS A 45 33.63 11.69 -23.17
C HIS A 45 32.64 12.25 -22.13
N ARG A 46 32.31 13.55 -22.18
CA ARG A 46 31.35 14.17 -21.24
C ARG A 46 29.92 13.66 -21.43
N TRP A 47 29.51 13.37 -22.67
CA TRP A 47 28.17 12.81 -22.94
C TRP A 47 28.04 11.34 -22.51
N ILE A 48 29.12 10.56 -22.59
CA ILE A 48 29.12 9.16 -22.15
C ILE A 48 28.98 9.07 -20.62
N LEU A 49 29.73 9.86 -19.84
CA LEU A 49 29.53 9.89 -18.38
C LEU A 49 28.14 10.41 -17.99
N ALA A 50 27.59 11.40 -18.70
CA ALA A 50 26.23 11.89 -18.44
C ALA A 50 25.16 10.80 -18.65
N ALA A 51 25.30 9.98 -19.70
CA ALA A 51 24.40 8.87 -19.95
C ALA A 51 24.46 7.78 -18.86
N VAL A 52 25.66 7.44 -18.36
CA VAL A 52 25.81 6.49 -17.25
C VAL A 52 25.26 7.06 -15.94
N ALA A 53 25.52 8.34 -15.64
CA ALA A 53 24.99 9.00 -14.45
C ALA A 53 23.46 9.08 -14.46
N ALA A 54 22.83 9.30 -15.61
CA ALA A 54 21.37 9.33 -15.75
C ALA A 54 20.72 7.97 -15.44
N VAL A 55 21.37 6.85 -15.78
CA VAL A 55 20.88 5.50 -15.42
C VAL A 55 21.01 5.24 -13.92
N VAL A 56 22.10 5.69 -13.29
CA VAL A 56 22.33 5.50 -11.84
C VAL A 56 21.41 6.38 -10.99
N LEU A 57 21.16 7.62 -11.40
CA LEU A 57 20.27 8.55 -10.68
C LEU A 57 18.78 8.30 -10.94
N GLY A 58 18.43 7.50 -11.95
CA GLY A 58 17.07 7.01 -12.18
C GLY A 58 16.64 5.87 -11.25
N ALA A 59 17.52 5.38 -10.37
CA ALA A 59 17.29 4.22 -9.50
C ALA A 59 16.31 4.45 -8.33
N GLY A 60 15.52 5.52 -8.36
CA GLY A 60 14.25 5.59 -7.63
C GLY A 60 13.26 4.62 -8.26
N ALA A 61 13.41 3.33 -7.95
CA ALA A 61 12.72 2.25 -8.64
C ALA A 61 11.19 2.33 -8.41
N VAL A 62 10.49 2.90 -9.40
CA VAL A 62 9.05 2.70 -9.56
C VAL A 62 8.86 1.26 -10.02
N HIS A 63 8.86 0.34 -9.05
CA HIS A 63 8.58 -1.07 -9.31
C HIS A 63 7.16 -1.18 -9.88
N ALA A 64 7.07 -1.63 -11.14
CA ALA A 64 5.79 -1.90 -11.77
C ALA A 64 5.08 -3.03 -11.00
N GLN A 65 3.99 -2.69 -10.32
CA GLN A 65 3.11 -3.67 -9.68
C GLN A 65 2.41 -4.47 -10.79
N LEU A 66 2.48 -5.79 -10.70
CA LEU A 66 1.74 -6.69 -11.58
C LEU A 66 0.43 -7.07 -10.88
N VAL A 67 -0.69 -6.98 -11.58
CA VAL A 67 -1.97 -7.52 -11.12
C VAL A 67 -1.85 -9.04 -11.00
N TRP A 68 -2.06 -9.57 -9.80
CA TRP A 68 -2.17 -11.01 -9.53
C TRP A 68 -3.63 -11.47 -9.56
N TYR A 69 -4.52 -10.61 -9.03
CA TYR A 69 -5.95 -10.71 -9.20
C TYR A 69 -6.59 -9.31 -9.12
N ASP A 70 -7.69 -9.08 -9.82
CA ASP A 70 -8.47 -7.85 -9.76
C ASP A 70 -9.96 -8.17 -9.96
N SER A 71 -10.80 -7.72 -9.02
CA SER A 71 -12.27 -7.82 -9.11
C SER A 71 -12.89 -6.86 -10.13
N ASN A 72 -12.10 -5.90 -10.67
CA ASN A 72 -12.56 -4.86 -11.59
C ASN A 72 -13.76 -4.07 -11.02
N GLY A 73 -13.72 -3.71 -9.73
CA GLY A 73 -14.82 -3.02 -9.03
C GLY A 73 -16.10 -3.85 -8.88
N PHE A 74 -15.97 -5.18 -8.95
CA PHE A 74 -17.09 -6.13 -9.05
C PHE A 74 -18.07 -5.77 -10.19
N GLU A 75 -17.55 -5.32 -11.33
CA GLU A 75 -18.36 -4.80 -12.44
C GLU A 75 -18.76 -5.81 -13.53
N SER A 76 -19.79 -5.40 -14.28
CA SER A 76 -20.25 -6.07 -15.49
C SER A 76 -19.21 -5.94 -16.63
N PRO A 77 -18.95 -6.99 -17.42
CA PRO A 77 -19.70 -8.24 -17.53
C PRO A 77 -19.20 -9.39 -16.64
N THR A 78 -18.11 -9.20 -15.87
CA THR A 78 -17.53 -10.25 -15.02
C THR A 78 -18.47 -10.62 -13.87
N PHE A 79 -19.15 -9.61 -13.32
CA PHE A 79 -20.11 -9.76 -12.23
C PHE A 79 -21.51 -9.28 -12.64
N SER A 80 -22.52 -9.78 -11.92
CA SER A 80 -23.94 -9.45 -12.11
C SER A 80 -24.66 -9.36 -10.77
N LEU A 81 -25.59 -8.41 -10.68
CA LEU A 81 -26.45 -8.20 -9.50
C LEU A 81 -27.10 -9.52 -9.04
N GLY A 82 -26.84 -9.94 -7.81
CA GLY A 82 -27.26 -11.24 -7.29
C GLY A 82 -26.35 -11.75 -6.17
N VAL A 83 -26.46 -13.04 -5.85
CA VAL A 83 -25.54 -13.72 -4.92
C VAL A 83 -24.15 -13.80 -5.55
N LEU A 84 -23.09 -13.51 -4.77
CA LEU A 84 -21.70 -13.51 -5.23
C LEU A 84 -21.16 -14.92 -5.51
N ASP A 85 -21.73 -15.94 -4.87
CA ASP A 85 -21.31 -17.34 -4.99
C ASP A 85 -21.25 -17.82 -6.45
N GLY A 86 -20.11 -18.41 -6.82
CA GLY A 86 -19.79 -18.86 -8.17
C GLY A 86 -19.36 -17.75 -9.15
N GLN A 87 -19.57 -16.47 -8.86
CA GLN A 87 -19.17 -15.38 -9.77
C GLN A 87 -17.65 -15.22 -9.78
N ASP A 88 -17.03 -15.36 -10.95
CA ASP A 88 -15.57 -15.34 -11.14
C ASP A 88 -14.79 -16.35 -10.26
N GLY A 89 -15.45 -17.29 -9.57
CA GLY A 89 -14.82 -18.17 -8.58
C GLY A 89 -14.72 -17.59 -7.16
N TRP A 90 -15.47 -16.53 -6.84
CA TRP A 90 -15.81 -16.21 -5.46
C TRP A 90 -16.80 -17.23 -4.88
N VAL A 91 -16.75 -17.39 -3.57
CA VAL A 91 -17.66 -18.18 -2.76
C VAL A 91 -18.33 -17.24 -1.77
N GLY A 92 -19.67 -17.29 -1.68
CA GLY A 92 -20.47 -16.46 -0.79
C GLY A 92 -21.25 -17.33 0.19
N ILE A 93 -21.09 -17.14 1.50
CA ILE A 93 -21.69 -18.03 2.52
C ILE A 93 -22.35 -17.23 3.66
N PRO A 94 -23.66 -17.40 3.92
CA PRO A 94 -24.29 -16.96 5.16
C PRO A 94 -24.06 -17.97 6.30
N SER A 95 -24.08 -17.49 7.54
CA SER A 95 -24.24 -18.36 8.72
C SER A 95 -25.11 -17.70 9.79
N GLY A 96 -25.46 -18.45 10.84
CA GLY A 96 -26.38 -18.02 11.90
C GLY A 96 -27.86 -18.20 11.58
N THR A 97 -28.69 -17.35 12.16
CA THR A 97 -30.17 -17.36 12.03
C THR A 97 -30.67 -16.30 11.04
N SER A 98 -29.95 -15.18 10.92
CA SER A 98 -30.30 -14.05 10.04
C SER A 98 -29.10 -13.40 9.33
N GLY A 99 -27.96 -14.09 9.21
CA GLY A 99 -26.91 -13.72 8.26
C GLY A 99 -27.36 -13.93 6.81
N ASP A 100 -27.05 -13.00 5.91
CA ASP A 100 -27.41 -13.10 4.49
C ASP A 100 -26.21 -13.44 3.59
N TRP A 101 -26.51 -14.03 2.43
CA TRP A 101 -25.53 -14.29 1.38
C TRP A 101 -24.82 -12.99 0.99
N SER A 102 -23.51 -13.07 0.80
CA SER A 102 -22.76 -11.96 0.18
C SER A 102 -23.25 -11.76 -1.26
N ARG A 103 -23.56 -10.52 -1.64
CA ARG A 103 -24.25 -10.19 -2.90
C ARG A 103 -23.54 -9.08 -3.67
N VAL A 104 -23.43 -9.23 -4.98
CA VAL A 104 -23.19 -8.08 -5.86
C VAL A 104 -24.48 -7.27 -5.91
N VAL A 105 -24.42 -6.01 -5.49
CA VAL A 105 -25.55 -5.07 -5.47
C VAL A 105 -25.18 -3.80 -6.22
N LYS A 106 -26.18 -2.95 -6.53
CA LYS A 106 -25.88 -1.58 -6.97
C LYS A 106 -25.16 -0.85 -5.83
N ALA A 107 -24.06 -0.15 -6.14
CA ALA A 107 -23.28 0.58 -5.16
C ALA A 107 -24.13 1.61 -4.38
N PRO A 108 -23.90 1.77 -3.06
CA PRO A 108 -24.47 2.84 -2.25
C PRO A 108 -23.82 4.19 -2.60
N GLU A 109 -24.45 5.30 -2.20
CA GLU A 109 -23.82 6.62 -2.28
C GLU A 109 -22.88 6.87 -1.09
N PRO A 110 -21.68 7.45 -1.29
CA PRO A 110 -21.15 7.94 -2.56
C PRO A 110 -20.59 6.80 -3.43
N VAL A 111 -21.02 6.74 -4.69
CA VAL A 111 -20.61 5.67 -5.61
C VAL A 111 -19.14 5.76 -6.06
N LEU A 112 -18.42 4.64 -6.06
CA LEU A 112 -17.14 4.46 -6.77
C LEU A 112 -17.37 3.83 -8.16
N GLY A 113 -18.17 2.75 -8.20
CA GLY A 113 -18.68 2.11 -9.42
C GLY A 113 -20.20 2.16 -9.54
N GLN A 114 -20.77 1.37 -10.45
CA GLN A 114 -22.19 1.04 -10.49
C GLN A 114 -22.54 -0.08 -9.51
N GLN A 115 -21.59 -0.97 -9.20
CA GLN A 115 -21.76 -2.16 -8.36
C GLN A 115 -20.78 -2.19 -7.18
N ALA A 116 -21.08 -3.02 -6.18
CA ALA A 116 -20.21 -3.36 -5.05
C ALA A 116 -20.68 -4.69 -4.42
N VAL A 117 -19.82 -5.38 -3.67
CA VAL A 117 -20.25 -6.53 -2.84
C VAL A 117 -20.81 -6.02 -1.51
N ARG A 118 -22.01 -6.46 -1.16
CA ARG A 118 -22.66 -6.22 0.14
C ARG A 118 -22.57 -7.47 1.02
N LEU A 119 -22.15 -7.25 2.26
CA LEU A 119 -22.23 -8.19 3.37
C LEU A 119 -23.32 -7.69 4.34
N GLU A 120 -24.18 -8.57 4.84
CA GLU A 120 -25.22 -8.23 5.82
C GLU A 120 -25.34 -9.32 6.89
N VAL A 121 -25.43 -8.89 8.15
CA VAL A 121 -25.77 -9.75 9.29
C VAL A 121 -26.99 -9.20 10.02
N GLY A 122 -27.86 -10.11 10.46
CA GLY A 122 -28.99 -9.79 11.32
C GLY A 122 -28.56 -9.46 12.75
N ASP A 123 -29.50 -9.51 13.68
CA ASP A 123 -29.26 -9.18 15.09
C ASP A 123 -29.28 -10.44 15.98
N SER A 124 -28.35 -11.36 15.72
CA SER A 124 -28.24 -12.63 16.45
C SER A 124 -26.81 -13.16 16.46
N GLN A 125 -26.39 -13.70 17.60
CA GLN A 125 -25.04 -14.22 17.78
C GLN A 125 -24.75 -15.37 16.78
N GLY A 126 -23.63 -15.26 16.07
CA GLY A 126 -23.24 -16.19 15.03
C GLY A 126 -23.86 -15.91 13.66
N ASP A 127 -24.61 -14.80 13.49
CA ASP A 127 -24.97 -14.32 12.15
C ASP A 127 -23.73 -13.87 11.40
N GLN A 128 -23.55 -14.37 10.17
CA GLN A 128 -22.37 -14.11 9.36
C GLN A 128 -22.69 -13.93 7.88
N SER A 129 -21.85 -13.14 7.19
CA SER A 129 -21.79 -13.04 5.73
C SER A 129 -20.33 -13.06 5.28
N LEU A 130 -19.93 -14.15 4.63
CA LEU A 130 -18.57 -14.42 4.16
C LEU A 130 -18.48 -14.28 2.64
N MET A 131 -17.56 -13.45 2.16
CA MET A 131 -17.01 -13.54 0.80
C MET A 131 -15.59 -14.14 0.86
N PHE A 132 -15.36 -15.22 0.11
CA PHE A 132 -14.09 -15.94 0.05
C PHE A 132 -13.65 -16.18 -1.39
N ARG A 133 -12.34 -16.16 -1.66
CA ARG A 133 -11.74 -16.52 -2.95
C ARG A 133 -10.47 -17.36 -2.76
N ALA A 134 -10.39 -18.49 -3.45
CA ALA A 134 -9.13 -19.23 -3.60
C ALA A 134 -8.18 -18.47 -4.54
N ILE A 135 -6.94 -18.27 -4.12
CA ILE A 135 -5.92 -17.49 -4.83
C ILE A 135 -4.77 -18.42 -5.22
N PRO A 136 -4.31 -18.43 -6.48
CA PRO A 136 -3.07 -19.14 -6.85
C PRO A 136 -1.90 -18.57 -6.02
N ASP A 137 -1.15 -19.42 -5.32
CA ASP A 137 -0.18 -18.94 -4.33
C ASP A 137 0.95 -18.09 -4.97
N PRO A 138 1.03 -16.78 -4.64
CA PRO A 138 2.09 -15.91 -5.15
C PRO A 138 3.48 -16.31 -4.60
N LEU A 139 3.56 -16.96 -3.42
CA LEU A 139 4.83 -17.34 -2.81
C LEU A 139 5.45 -18.56 -3.51
N ALA A 140 4.66 -19.59 -3.82
CA ALA A 140 5.04 -20.69 -4.70
C ALA A 140 5.36 -20.22 -6.14
N ALA A 141 4.67 -19.20 -6.64
CA ALA A 141 4.99 -18.54 -7.91
C ALA A 141 6.26 -17.67 -7.86
N GLY A 142 6.91 -17.55 -6.68
CA GLY A 142 8.21 -16.91 -6.50
C GLY A 142 8.16 -15.44 -6.08
N TRP A 143 6.99 -14.80 -6.03
CA TRP A 143 6.88 -13.38 -5.65
C TRP A 143 7.23 -13.17 -4.17
N LYS A 144 7.92 -12.05 -3.88
CA LYS A 144 8.40 -11.71 -2.53
C LYS A 144 7.81 -10.43 -1.95
N VAL A 145 6.99 -9.72 -2.71
CA VAL A 145 6.13 -8.66 -2.17
C VAL A 145 4.73 -8.88 -2.71
N VAL A 146 3.77 -9.02 -1.79
CA VAL A 146 2.34 -9.20 -2.06
C VAL A 146 1.59 -8.02 -1.46
N ILE A 147 0.67 -7.45 -2.21
CA ILE A 147 -0.12 -6.27 -1.84
C ILE A 147 -1.60 -6.63 -1.98
N VAL A 148 -2.40 -6.42 -0.94
CA VAL A 148 -3.86 -6.54 -0.98
C VAL A 148 -4.45 -5.15 -0.80
N THR A 149 -5.43 -4.80 -1.65
CA THR A 149 -6.17 -3.54 -1.59
C THR A 149 -7.65 -3.79 -1.78
N PHE A 150 -8.50 -3.10 -1.02
CA PHE A 150 -9.94 -2.99 -1.27
C PHE A 150 -10.50 -1.76 -0.57
N ASP A 151 -11.62 -1.24 -1.08
CA ASP A 151 -12.37 -0.16 -0.46
C ASP A 151 -13.48 -0.73 0.43
N ILE A 152 -13.69 -0.08 1.58
CA ILE A 152 -14.72 -0.42 2.56
C ILE A 152 -15.66 0.79 2.70
N TYR A 153 -16.97 0.57 2.63
CA TYR A 153 -18.00 1.54 3.03
C TYR A 153 -18.90 0.96 4.13
N ARG A 154 -19.17 1.76 5.16
CA ARG A 154 -20.10 1.46 6.25
C ARG A 154 -20.95 2.68 6.55
N ALA A 155 -22.27 2.51 6.53
CA ALA A 155 -23.21 3.57 6.90
C ALA A 155 -23.26 3.71 8.44
N GLY A 156 -23.21 4.93 8.97
CA GLY A 156 -22.99 5.10 10.40
C GLY A 156 -23.16 6.54 10.93
N PRO A 157 -22.42 6.89 12.00
CA PRO A 157 -21.93 5.94 13.00
C PRO A 157 -23.13 5.26 13.70
N ARG A 158 -23.20 3.94 13.60
CA ARG A 158 -24.19 3.09 14.30
C ARG A 158 -23.45 2.09 15.18
N GLN A 159 -24.20 1.25 15.86
CA GLN A 159 -23.62 0.02 16.40
C GLN A 159 -23.20 -0.87 15.22
N VAL A 160 -22.02 -1.46 15.33
CA VAL A 160 -21.30 -2.14 14.24
C VAL A 160 -20.94 -3.55 14.68
N GLN A 161 -20.89 -4.48 13.73
CA GLN A 161 -20.43 -5.84 13.94
C GLN A 161 -18.98 -6.00 13.47
N ASN A 162 -18.37 -7.16 13.76
CA ASN A 162 -16.97 -7.39 13.43
C ASN A 162 -16.81 -7.67 11.94
N LEU A 163 -16.08 -6.78 11.25
CA LEU A 163 -15.66 -6.99 9.87
C LEU A 163 -14.21 -7.49 9.89
N TRP A 164 -14.04 -8.79 9.70
CA TRP A 164 -12.74 -9.46 9.60
C TRP A 164 -12.29 -9.56 8.14
N TRP A 165 -10.98 -9.63 7.92
CA TRP A 165 -10.39 -10.04 6.65
C TRP A 165 -9.12 -10.85 6.91
N TYR A 166 -8.83 -11.84 6.06
CA TYR A 166 -7.75 -12.78 6.32
C TYR A 166 -7.27 -13.55 5.09
N TRP A 167 -5.98 -13.91 5.08
CA TRP A 167 -5.50 -15.10 4.38
C TRP A 167 -5.93 -16.35 5.14
N ILE A 168 -6.28 -17.42 4.43
CA ILE A 168 -6.62 -18.73 5.04
C ILE A 168 -5.40 -19.50 5.56
N ASP A 169 -4.20 -19.02 5.20
CA ASP A 169 -2.93 -19.68 5.45
C ASP A 169 -2.39 -19.45 6.88
N ASN A 170 -1.48 -20.32 7.31
CA ASN A 170 -0.87 -20.24 8.63
C ASN A 170 0.20 -19.13 8.71
N GLY A 171 0.39 -18.58 9.91
CA GLY A 171 1.41 -17.59 10.23
C GLY A 171 0.81 -16.29 10.77
N ASP A 172 1.65 -15.27 10.88
CA ASP A 172 1.30 -13.93 11.39
C ASP A 172 2.18 -12.88 10.69
N PRO A 173 1.65 -11.72 10.26
CA PRO A 173 0.24 -11.31 10.27
C PRO A 173 -0.53 -11.90 9.08
N THR A 174 -1.66 -12.56 9.35
CA THR A 174 -2.53 -13.14 8.30
C THR A 174 -3.92 -12.54 8.25
N TYR A 175 -4.37 -11.88 9.33
CA TYR A 175 -5.73 -11.34 9.48
C TYR A 175 -5.73 -9.89 9.99
N GLY A 176 -6.87 -9.21 9.83
CA GLY A 176 -7.21 -7.97 10.49
C GLY A 176 -8.71 -7.82 10.71
N ILE A 177 -9.10 -6.71 11.34
CA ILE A 177 -10.47 -6.48 11.82
C ILE A 177 -10.83 -4.99 11.88
N GLN A 178 -12.08 -4.62 11.59
CA GLN A 178 -12.72 -3.43 12.18
C GLN A 178 -13.54 -3.88 13.38
N TRP A 179 -13.06 -3.57 14.58
CA TRP A 179 -13.53 -4.15 15.84
C TRP A 179 -14.75 -3.40 16.39
N ASP A 180 -15.82 -4.15 16.68
CA ASP A 180 -17.12 -3.68 17.16
C ASP A 180 -17.02 -2.84 18.44
N LEU A 181 -16.33 -3.35 19.46
CA LEU A 181 -16.28 -2.75 20.81
C LEU A 181 -15.46 -1.46 20.90
N SER A 182 -14.54 -1.22 19.96
CA SER A 182 -13.63 -0.07 19.98
C SER A 182 -13.81 0.91 18.80
N GLN A 183 -14.57 0.49 17.78
CA GLN A 183 -14.70 1.17 16.49
C GLN A 183 -13.34 1.54 15.86
N GLN A 184 -12.34 0.67 16.03
CA GLN A 184 -11.01 0.81 15.41
C GLN A 184 -10.83 -0.15 14.25
N THR A 185 -10.18 0.33 13.19
CA THR A 185 -9.57 -0.48 12.13
C THR A 185 -8.19 -0.94 12.58
N HIS A 186 -7.98 -2.26 12.60
CA HIS A 186 -6.73 -2.95 12.88
C HIS A 186 -6.32 -3.75 11.61
N PRO A 187 -5.55 -3.17 10.67
CA PRO A 187 -5.21 -3.82 9.39
C PRO A 187 -4.58 -5.20 9.53
N PHE A 188 -3.74 -5.38 10.57
CA PHE A 188 -3.14 -6.65 10.95
C PHE A 188 -3.54 -7.12 12.38
N GLY A 189 -4.78 -6.79 12.79
CA GLY A 189 -5.37 -7.28 14.04
C GLY A 189 -4.57 -6.90 15.29
N TRP A 190 -4.08 -7.92 16.00
CA TRP A 190 -3.27 -7.76 17.21
C TRP A 190 -1.89 -8.43 17.09
N ALA A 191 -1.37 -8.55 15.86
CA ALA A 191 -0.02 -9.04 15.60
C ALA A 191 1.06 -8.23 16.36
N PRO A 192 2.21 -8.81 16.75
CA PRO A 192 3.20 -8.11 17.58
C PRO A 192 3.78 -6.83 16.95
N GLY A 193 3.36 -5.69 17.48
CA GLY A 193 3.73 -4.35 16.98
C GLY A 193 2.71 -3.72 16.01
N ALA A 194 1.57 -4.39 15.77
CA ALA A 194 0.44 -3.80 15.06
C ALA A 194 -0.20 -2.66 15.87
N SER A 195 -0.89 -1.78 15.14
CA SER A 195 -1.51 -0.56 15.62
C SER A 195 -3.00 -0.55 15.24
N SER A 196 -3.65 0.60 15.43
CA SER A 196 -5.03 0.81 15.01
C SER A 196 -5.29 2.27 14.66
N THR A 197 -6.39 2.52 13.95
CA THR A 197 -6.89 3.86 13.64
C THR A 197 -8.42 3.85 13.64
N PRO A 198 -9.12 4.95 13.97
CA PRO A 198 -10.59 4.95 14.01
C PRO A 198 -11.22 4.49 12.69
N THR A 199 -12.25 3.65 12.78
CA THR A 199 -13.09 3.28 11.63
C THR A 199 -13.77 4.52 11.07
N VAL A 200 -13.73 4.66 9.75
CA VAL A 200 -14.39 5.75 9.01
C VAL A 200 -15.74 5.27 8.51
N PHE A 201 -16.73 6.16 8.59
CA PHE A 201 -18.12 5.94 8.20
C PHE A 201 -18.55 6.88 7.06
N ASP A 202 -19.65 6.52 6.41
CA ASP A 202 -20.42 7.31 5.44
C ASP A 202 -19.66 7.75 4.17
N GLN A 203 -18.49 7.14 3.93
CA GLN A 203 -17.69 7.27 2.72
C GLN A 203 -16.89 5.97 2.49
N TYR A 204 -16.51 5.70 1.24
CA TYR A 204 -15.58 4.61 0.94
C TYR A 204 -14.17 4.99 1.41
N VAL A 205 -13.44 4.00 1.93
CA VAL A 205 -12.05 4.15 2.36
C VAL A 205 -11.21 2.92 1.98
N THR A 206 -10.10 3.16 1.30
CA THR A 206 -9.17 2.10 0.89
C THR A 206 -8.40 1.56 2.10
N LEU A 207 -8.51 0.25 2.32
CA LEU A 207 -7.54 -0.51 3.10
C LEU A 207 -6.47 -1.06 2.16
N LYS A 208 -5.20 -0.88 2.52
CA LYS A 208 -4.03 -1.43 1.83
C LYS A 208 -3.14 -2.17 2.81
N MET A 209 -2.79 -3.41 2.48
CA MET A 209 -1.84 -4.23 3.22
C MET A 209 -0.73 -4.71 2.29
N VAL A 210 0.50 -4.77 2.80
CA VAL A 210 1.69 -5.21 2.07
C VAL A 210 2.45 -6.20 2.93
N TRP A 211 2.80 -7.35 2.36
CA TRP A 211 3.72 -8.34 2.93
C TRP A 211 5.00 -8.34 2.08
N ASP A 212 6.12 -7.92 2.66
CA ASP A 212 7.45 -7.97 2.03
C ASP A 212 8.30 -9.07 2.68
N PHE A 213 8.40 -10.20 1.96
CA PHE A 213 9.15 -11.38 2.34
C PHE A 213 10.66 -11.25 2.04
N ASN A 214 11.12 -10.18 1.37
CA ASN A 214 12.55 -9.86 1.30
C ASN A 214 13.03 -9.26 2.63
N GLN A 215 12.17 -8.45 3.26
CA GLN A 215 12.45 -7.82 4.56
C GLN A 215 11.91 -8.64 5.75
N MET A 216 11.03 -9.62 5.51
CA MET A 216 10.18 -10.29 6.51
C MET A 216 9.34 -9.29 7.32
N LYS A 217 8.69 -8.37 6.60
CA LYS A 217 8.00 -7.21 7.17
C LYS A 217 6.65 -6.95 6.50
N ALA A 218 5.64 -6.65 7.31
CA ALA A 218 4.33 -6.21 6.83
C ALA A 218 4.05 -4.73 7.15
N TYR A 219 3.29 -4.08 6.27
CA TYR A 219 2.97 -2.64 6.32
C TYR A 219 1.51 -2.40 5.91
N SER A 220 0.84 -1.42 6.52
CA SER A 220 -0.56 -1.14 6.22
C SER A 220 -0.90 0.34 6.17
N TRP A 221 -1.90 0.66 5.34
CA TRP A 221 -2.48 1.99 5.24
C TRP A 221 -4.01 1.88 5.22
N TYR A 222 -4.69 2.80 5.90
CA TYR A 222 -6.14 2.92 5.87
C TYR A 222 -6.50 4.38 5.56
N ASN A 223 -7.27 4.59 4.49
CA ASN A 223 -7.53 5.90 3.90
C ASN A 223 -6.22 6.73 3.68
N GLY A 224 -5.17 6.05 3.18
CA GLY A 224 -3.84 6.64 2.96
C GLY A 224 -2.99 6.89 4.23
N VAL A 225 -3.56 6.80 5.43
CA VAL A 225 -2.82 6.94 6.70
C VAL A 225 -2.07 5.65 6.99
N LEU A 226 -0.75 5.72 7.20
CA LEU A 226 0.07 4.58 7.66
C LEU A 226 -0.38 4.14 9.06
N VAL A 227 -0.75 2.87 9.22
CA VAL A 227 -1.16 2.31 10.52
C VAL A 227 -0.06 1.38 11.06
N ASP A 228 0.30 0.34 10.30
CA ASP A 228 1.35 -0.61 10.67
C ASP A 228 2.62 -0.37 9.87
N ASN A 229 3.76 -0.26 10.57
CA ASN A 229 5.04 0.11 9.97
C ASN A 229 6.12 -0.94 10.26
N GLY A 230 6.16 -2.00 9.44
CA GLY A 230 7.19 -3.02 9.53
C GLY A 230 7.01 -3.98 10.70
N ILE A 231 5.80 -4.51 10.88
CA ILE A 231 5.55 -5.60 11.82
C ILE A 231 6.22 -6.90 11.30
N PRO A 232 6.75 -7.78 12.17
CA PRO A 232 7.48 -8.96 11.71
C PRO A 232 6.56 -9.98 11.04
N ILE A 233 6.97 -10.53 9.88
CA ILE A 233 6.32 -11.71 9.30
C ILE A 233 6.93 -12.97 9.96
N THR A 234 6.08 -13.88 10.43
CA THR A 234 6.48 -15.18 11.00
C THR A 234 5.54 -16.30 10.53
N GLY A 235 6.08 -17.50 10.31
CA GLY A 235 5.29 -18.70 9.98
C GLY A 235 4.63 -18.76 8.60
N ILE A 236 4.39 -17.63 7.93
CA ILE A 236 3.76 -17.58 6.60
C ILE A 236 4.67 -18.23 5.54
N THR A 237 4.15 -19.25 4.86
CA THR A 237 4.85 -20.01 3.80
C THR A 237 4.06 -20.10 2.48
N THR A 238 2.74 -19.88 2.52
CA THR A 238 1.82 -19.88 1.38
C THR A 238 0.78 -18.75 1.54
N LEU A 239 0.18 -18.29 0.45
CA LEU A 239 -0.94 -17.33 0.43
C LEU A 239 -2.01 -17.80 -0.58
N THR A 240 -2.80 -18.80 -0.20
CA THR A 240 -3.67 -19.63 -1.07
C THR A 240 -5.15 -19.22 -1.11
N GLY A 241 -5.59 -18.26 -0.31
CA GLY A 241 -6.96 -17.76 -0.37
C GLY A 241 -7.24 -16.60 0.55
N TRP A 242 -8.13 -15.69 0.13
CA TRP A 242 -8.51 -14.50 0.87
C TRP A 242 -9.99 -14.52 1.25
N GLY A 243 -10.31 -14.16 2.49
CA GLY A 243 -11.67 -14.01 3.00
C GLY A 243 -11.93 -12.61 3.57
N ILE A 244 -13.17 -12.14 3.44
CA ILE A 244 -13.72 -11.00 4.18
C ILE A 244 -15.06 -11.45 4.78
N LEU A 245 -15.22 -11.24 6.08
CA LEU A 245 -16.30 -11.82 6.89
C LEU A 245 -16.91 -10.73 7.77
N LEU A 246 -18.21 -10.46 7.62
CA LEU A 246 -19.00 -9.74 8.62
C LEU A 246 -19.56 -10.77 9.61
N SER A 247 -19.38 -10.57 10.92
CA SER A 247 -19.76 -11.50 11.99
C SER A 247 -20.36 -10.78 13.20
N HIS A 248 -21.55 -11.20 13.62
CA HIS A 248 -22.21 -10.74 14.86
C HIS A 248 -21.80 -11.65 16.02
N ASP A 249 -20.81 -11.21 16.79
CA ASP A 249 -20.19 -12.05 17.83
C ASP A 249 -20.86 -11.87 19.22
N ALA A 250 -21.74 -10.88 19.39
CA ALA A 250 -22.31 -10.48 20.67
C ALA A 250 -23.50 -11.37 21.10
N ALA A 251 -23.43 -11.94 22.31
CA ALA A 251 -24.43 -12.87 22.84
C ALA A 251 -25.82 -12.27 23.13
N SER A 252 -25.91 -10.94 23.24
CA SER A 252 -27.16 -10.18 23.29
C SER A 252 -27.16 -9.22 22.12
N GLY A 253 -28.27 -9.17 21.37
CA GLY A 253 -28.38 -8.39 20.14
C GLY A 253 -27.83 -6.96 20.24
N THR A 254 -26.91 -6.63 19.34
CA THR A 254 -26.23 -5.34 19.19
C THR A 254 -26.64 -4.60 17.90
N GLY A 255 -27.68 -5.08 17.21
CA GLY A 255 -28.23 -4.51 15.98
C GLY A 255 -27.67 -5.15 14.71
N ALA A 256 -28.51 -5.28 13.69
CA ALA A 256 -28.12 -5.71 12.35
C ALA A 256 -27.18 -4.68 11.68
N ASP A 257 -26.25 -5.15 10.86
CA ASP A 257 -25.20 -4.34 10.24
C ASP A 257 -24.94 -4.74 8.78
N VAL A 258 -24.49 -3.77 7.99
CA VAL A 258 -24.30 -3.87 6.54
C VAL A 258 -23.00 -3.18 6.14
N VAL A 259 -22.15 -3.92 5.44
CA VAL A 259 -20.86 -3.44 4.91
C VAL A 259 -20.84 -3.61 3.40
N TRP A 260 -20.23 -2.66 2.70
CA TRP A 260 -19.95 -2.77 1.27
C TRP A 260 -18.45 -2.82 1.02
N ILE A 261 -18.03 -3.73 0.16
CA ILE A 261 -16.66 -3.98 -0.26
C ILE A 261 -16.57 -3.73 -1.77
N ASP A 262 -15.55 -2.99 -2.20
CA ASP A 262 -15.33 -2.62 -3.60
C ASP A 262 -13.82 -2.64 -3.95
N ASN A 263 -13.49 -2.61 -5.25
CA ASN A 263 -12.14 -2.53 -5.81
C ASN A 263 -11.12 -3.50 -5.19
N PHE A 264 -11.56 -4.73 -4.87
CA PHE A 264 -10.67 -5.74 -4.33
C PHE A 264 -9.66 -6.20 -5.38
N ALA A 265 -8.37 -6.04 -5.09
CA ALA A 265 -7.28 -6.45 -5.95
C ALA A 265 -6.08 -6.95 -5.14
N ILE A 266 -5.35 -7.88 -5.74
CA ILE A 266 -4.08 -8.41 -5.24
C ILE A 266 -3.01 -8.10 -6.28
N HIS A 267 -1.94 -7.45 -5.86
CA HIS A 267 -0.79 -7.13 -6.69
C HIS A 267 0.48 -7.80 -6.17
N VAL A 268 1.39 -8.12 -7.08
CA VAL A 268 2.72 -8.65 -6.77
C VAL A 268 3.80 -7.76 -7.38
N VAL A 269 4.96 -7.67 -6.73
CA VAL A 269 6.05 -6.79 -7.17
C VAL A 269 7.23 -7.61 -7.69
N PRO A 270 7.71 -7.38 -8.93
CA PRO A 270 8.93 -8.01 -9.43
C PRO A 270 10.17 -7.59 -8.65
N GLU A 271 11.04 -8.56 -8.39
CA GLU A 271 12.38 -8.30 -7.85
C GLU A 271 13.14 -7.28 -8.72
N PRO A 272 13.98 -6.40 -8.13
CA PRO A 272 14.70 -5.36 -8.86
C PRO A 272 15.49 -5.89 -10.06
N ALA A 273 16.10 -7.07 -9.92
CA ALA A 273 16.92 -7.71 -10.94
C ALA A 273 16.12 -8.03 -12.22
N SER A 274 14.87 -8.46 -12.09
CA SER A 274 13.99 -8.82 -13.21
C SER A 274 13.64 -7.62 -14.09
N VAL A 275 13.40 -6.46 -13.45
CA VAL A 275 13.14 -5.18 -14.15
C VAL A 275 14.39 -4.71 -14.91
N VAL A 276 15.56 -4.80 -14.27
CA VAL A 276 16.86 -4.44 -14.88
C VAL A 276 17.19 -5.37 -16.05
N ALA A 277 16.95 -6.68 -15.94
CA ALA A 277 17.18 -7.64 -17.01
C ALA A 277 16.29 -7.37 -18.23
N LEU A 278 15.00 -7.08 -18.02
CA LEU A 278 14.07 -6.72 -19.10
C LEU A 278 14.51 -5.42 -19.82
N ALA A 279 14.84 -4.37 -19.05
CA ALA A 279 15.32 -3.10 -19.61
C ALA A 279 16.63 -3.27 -20.39
N GLY A 280 17.58 -4.06 -19.85
CA GLY A 280 18.83 -4.41 -20.53
C GLY A 280 18.61 -5.17 -21.84
N GLY A 281 17.67 -6.13 -21.86
CA GLY A 281 17.30 -6.88 -23.05
C GLY A 281 16.72 -6.00 -24.17
N VAL A 282 15.80 -5.08 -23.83
CA VAL A 282 15.23 -4.12 -24.79
C VAL A 282 16.31 -3.18 -25.35
N LEU A 283 17.20 -2.66 -24.50
CA LEU A 283 18.32 -1.82 -24.93
C LEU A 283 19.31 -2.57 -25.83
N ALA A 284 19.60 -3.84 -25.53
CA ALA A 284 20.44 -4.69 -26.37
C ALA A 284 19.83 -4.93 -27.76
N LEU A 285 18.53 -5.24 -27.82
CA LEU A 285 17.80 -5.43 -29.09
C LEU A 285 17.77 -4.15 -29.94
N LEU A 286 17.53 -2.99 -29.32
CA LEU A 286 17.60 -1.68 -29.98
C LEU A 286 19.01 -1.37 -30.49
N GLY A 287 20.04 -1.68 -29.70
CA GLY A 287 21.46 -1.53 -30.08
C GLY A 287 21.86 -2.43 -31.25
N ILE A 288 21.36 -3.67 -31.31
CA ILE A 288 21.56 -4.60 -32.43
C ILE A 288 20.84 -4.10 -33.69
N LYS A 289 19.59 -3.63 -33.56
CA LYS A 289 18.82 -3.07 -34.70
C LYS A 289 19.55 -1.88 -35.32
N ARG A 290 20.11 -0.98 -34.50
CA ARG A 290 20.90 0.20 -34.93
C ARG A 290 22.27 -0.12 -35.54
N ARG A 291 22.71 -1.39 -35.55
CA ARG A 291 23.93 -1.86 -36.23
C ARG A 291 23.64 -2.60 -37.55
N ARG A 292 22.37 -2.72 -37.95
CA ARG A 292 21.92 -3.39 -39.19
C ARG A 292 21.23 -2.42 -40.16
N THR A 293 21.40 -1.12 -39.93
CA THR A 293 20.92 0.02 -40.73
C THR A 293 22.06 1.02 -40.85
#